data_AF-A0A0D8I2U4-F1
#
_entry.id   AF-A0A0D8I2U4-F1
#
_cell.length_a   1.000
_cell.length_b   1.000
_cell.length_c   1.000
_cell.angle_alpha   90.00
_cell.angle_beta   90.00
_cell.angle_gamma   90.00
#
_symmetry.space_group_name_H-M   'P 1'
#
loop_
_entity.id
_entity.type
_entity.pdbx_description
1 polymer ?
#
loop_
_entity_poly.entity_id
_entity_poly.type
_entity_poly.pdbx_seq_one_letter_code
_entity_poly.pdbx_strand_id
1 'polypeptide(L)'
;MIDAKIYPELFEGEIADLRSETIANGRGIIFRAIERGEIIEGTSPALVLDAVTGTIEHHYLMTPMSKLKEFESGVEKYIESVVDLVLAGLNCHSNSADK
;
A
#
# COMPACT_ATOMS: atom_id res chain seq x y z
N MET A 1 -2.89 11.02 -1.24
CA MET A 1 -2.43 12.34 -0.77
C MET A 1 -3.47 13.42 -1.09
N ILE A 2 -3.92 14.19 -0.10
CA ILE A 2 -4.89 15.28 -0.30
C ILE A 2 -4.33 16.34 -1.25
N ASP A 3 -3.02 16.60 -1.19
CA ASP A 3 -2.33 17.60 -2.02
C ASP A 3 -2.45 17.32 -3.52
N ALA A 4 -2.56 16.05 -3.93
CA ALA A 4 -2.79 15.70 -5.34
C ALA A 4 -4.16 16.17 -5.86
N LYS A 5 -5.11 16.43 -4.98
CA LYS A 5 -6.39 17.06 -5.33
C LYS A 5 -6.35 18.59 -5.19
N ILE A 6 -5.38 19.14 -4.44
CA ILE A 6 -5.20 20.59 -4.24
C ILE A 6 -4.36 21.19 -5.37
N TYR A 7 -3.32 20.47 -5.81
CA TYR A 7 -2.37 20.87 -6.85
C TYR A 7 -2.35 19.83 -7.98
N PRO A 8 -3.47 19.62 -8.70
CA PRO A 8 -3.57 18.58 -9.71
C PRO A 8 -2.50 18.69 -10.80
N GLU A 9 -2.08 19.90 -11.15
CA GLU A 9 -1.06 20.19 -12.15
C GLU A 9 0.31 19.57 -11.82
N LEU A 10 0.61 19.32 -10.54
CA LEU A 10 1.85 18.67 -10.12
C LEU A 10 1.83 17.15 -10.33
N PHE A 11 0.66 16.57 -10.62
CA PHE A 11 0.45 15.13 -10.72
C PHE A 11 -0.17 14.71 -12.07
N GLU A 12 -0.21 15.60 -13.04
CA GLU A 12 -0.67 15.34 -14.41
C GLU A 12 0.47 14.86 -15.33
N GLY A 13 0.13 14.45 -16.56
CA GLY A 13 1.09 14.01 -17.58
C GLY A 13 1.83 12.72 -17.20
N GLU A 14 3.13 12.69 -17.44
CA GLU A 14 3.98 11.50 -17.24
C GLU A 14 3.94 10.95 -15.81
N ILE A 15 3.73 11.82 -14.80
CA ILE A 15 3.60 11.41 -13.40
C ILE A 15 2.30 10.61 -13.19
N ALA A 16 1.20 11.01 -13.84
CA ALA A 16 -0.06 10.29 -13.76
C ALA A 16 0.04 8.90 -14.40
N ASP A 17 0.73 8.82 -15.53
CA ASP A 17 0.93 7.56 -16.27
C ASP A 17 1.80 6.59 -15.46
N LEU A 18 2.96 7.05 -14.97
CA LEU A 18 3.85 6.25 -14.12
C LEU A 18 3.14 5.73 -12.86
N ARG A 19 2.33 6.58 -12.22
CA ARG A 19 1.55 6.18 -11.05
C ARG A 19 0.53 5.11 -11.40
N SER A 20 -0.18 5.28 -12.52
CA SER A 20 -1.20 4.35 -12.98
C SER A 20 -0.61 2.98 -13.31
N GLU A 21 0.54 2.96 -14.00
CA GLU A 21 1.29 1.73 -14.29
C GLU A 21 1.78 1.05 -13.02
N THR A 22 2.33 1.80 -12.07
CA THR A 22 2.80 1.26 -10.78
C THR A 22 1.66 0.60 -10.00
N ILE A 23 0.49 1.25 -9.95
CA ILE A 23 -0.71 0.69 -9.30
C ILE A 23 -1.20 -0.57 -10.02
N ALA A 24 -1.26 -0.55 -11.35
CA ALA A 24 -1.69 -1.70 -12.14
C ALA A 24 -0.77 -2.91 -11.94
N ASN A 25 0.55 -2.67 -11.97
CA ASN A 25 1.56 -3.71 -11.74
C ASN A 25 1.46 -4.31 -10.33
N GLY A 26 1.34 -3.46 -9.31
CA GLY A 26 1.18 -3.90 -7.93
C GLY A 26 -0.08 -4.75 -7.73
N ARG A 27 -1.22 -4.30 -8.26
CA ARG A 27 -2.47 -5.07 -8.22
C ARG A 27 -2.36 -6.40 -8.97
N GLY A 28 -1.64 -6.42 -10.09
CA GLY A 28 -1.38 -7.63 -10.86
C GLY A 28 -0.60 -8.69 -10.07
N ILE A 29 0.34 -8.29 -9.21
CA ILE A 29 1.08 -9.21 -8.33
C ILE A 29 0.12 -9.89 -7.35
N ILE A 30 -0.73 -9.09 -6.69
CA ILE A 30 -1.68 -9.57 -5.69
C ILE A 30 -2.74 -10.45 -6.33
N PHE A 31 -3.25 -10.06 -7.50
CA PHE A 31 -4.18 -10.87 -8.27
C PHE A 31 -3.62 -12.26 -8.58
N ARG A 32 -2.36 -12.35 -9.06
CA ARG A 32 -1.71 -13.64 -9.31
C ARG A 32 -1.52 -14.47 -8.02
N ALA A 33 -1.32 -13.83 -6.86
CA ALA A 33 -1.24 -14.55 -5.59
C ALA A 33 -2.59 -15.17 -5.20
N ILE A 34 -3.70 -14.47 -5.47
CA ILE A 34 -5.06 -15.01 -5.32
C ILE A 34 -5.28 -16.19 -6.27
N GLU A 35 -4.90 -16.06 -7.55
CA GLU A 35 -5.02 -17.17 -8.52
C GLU A 35 -4.22 -18.41 -8.11
N ARG A 36 -3.09 -18.24 -7.43
CA ARG A 36 -2.29 -19.34 -6.88
C ARG A 36 -2.85 -19.92 -5.57
N GLY A 37 -3.87 -19.30 -4.99
CA GLY A 37 -4.44 -19.70 -3.69
C GLY A 37 -3.60 -19.31 -2.48
N GLU A 38 -2.62 -18.41 -2.64
CA GLU A 38 -1.80 -17.89 -1.54
C GLU A 38 -2.55 -16.84 -0.72
N ILE A 39 -3.52 -16.17 -1.33
CA ILE A 39 -4.44 -15.20 -0.71
C ILE A 39 -5.86 -15.71 -0.95
N ILE A 40 -6.73 -15.61 0.07
CA ILE A 40 -8.13 -16.05 -0.01
C ILE A 40 -8.88 -15.37 -1.15
N GLU A 41 -9.68 -16.16 -1.88
CA GLU A 41 -10.54 -15.68 -2.95
C GLU A 41 -11.52 -14.61 -2.43
N GLY A 42 -11.83 -13.61 -3.26
CA GLY A 42 -12.66 -12.47 -2.89
C GLY A 42 -11.92 -11.33 -2.18
N THR A 43 -10.65 -11.52 -1.81
CA THR A 43 -9.79 -10.43 -1.34
C THR A 43 -9.62 -9.39 -2.44
N SER A 44 -9.86 -8.11 -2.15
CA SER A 44 -9.66 -7.03 -3.11
C SER A 44 -8.17 -6.73 -3.30
N PRO A 45 -7.59 -6.92 -4.51
CA PRO A 45 -6.19 -6.57 -4.76
C PRO A 45 -5.90 -5.08 -4.54
N ALA A 46 -6.89 -4.23 -4.80
CA ALA A 46 -6.79 -2.81 -4.56
C ALA A 46 -6.64 -2.51 -3.06
N LEU A 47 -7.46 -3.13 -2.21
CA LEU A 47 -7.41 -2.89 -0.77
C LEU A 47 -6.08 -3.34 -0.16
N VAL A 48 -5.54 -4.48 -0.61
CA VAL A 48 -4.24 -4.97 -0.15
C VAL A 48 -3.13 -4.00 -0.55
N LEU A 49 -3.12 -3.54 -1.80
CA LEU A 49 -2.11 -2.57 -2.24
C LEU A 49 -2.25 -1.25 -1.49
N ASP A 50 -3.46 -0.74 -1.35
CA ASP A 50 -3.75 0.52 -0.65
C ASP A 50 -3.39 0.45 0.84
N ALA A 51 -3.53 -0.72 1.48
CA ALA A 51 -3.10 -0.92 2.86
C ALA A 51 -1.58 -0.81 3.01
N VAL A 52 -0.81 -1.34 2.06
CA VAL A 52 0.65 -1.26 2.06
C VAL A 52 1.10 0.17 1.73
N THR A 53 0.70 0.68 0.56
CA THR A 53 1.17 1.97 0.05
C THR A 53 0.65 3.13 0.90
N GLY A 54 -0.62 3.08 1.30
CA GLY A 54 -1.22 4.10 2.13
C GLY A 54 -0.58 4.21 3.51
N THR A 55 -0.19 3.08 4.13
CA THR A 55 0.53 3.09 5.42
C THR A 55 1.92 3.72 5.28
N ILE A 56 2.64 3.40 4.21
CA ILE A 56 3.98 3.96 3.94
C ILE A 56 3.88 5.45 3.62
N GLU A 57 3.01 5.84 2.69
CA GLU A 57 2.77 7.23 2.31
C GLU A 57 2.36 8.07 3.53
N HIS A 58 1.43 7.56 4.34
CA HIS A 58 0.97 8.26 5.53
C HIS A 58 2.11 8.50 6.51
N HIS A 59 2.90 7.47 6.81
CA HIS A 59 4.02 7.62 7.75
C HIS A 59 5.07 8.60 7.25
N TYR A 60 5.42 8.53 5.96
CA TYR A 60 6.34 9.47 5.33
C TYR A 60 5.83 10.92 5.43
N LEU A 61 4.57 11.16 5.03
CA LEU A 61 3.98 12.50 5.04
C LEU A 61 3.84 13.08 6.45
N MET A 62 3.61 12.23 7.46
CA MET A 62 3.49 12.65 8.85
C MET A 62 4.85 12.74 9.57
N THR A 63 5.94 12.27 8.94
CA THR A 63 7.28 12.36 9.51
C THR A 63 7.75 13.82 9.49
N PRO A 64 8.08 14.44 10.64
CA PRO A 64 8.62 15.79 10.65
C PRO A 64 9.92 15.87 9.86
N MET A 65 10.15 16.97 9.13
CA MET A 65 11.35 17.16 8.30
C MET A 65 12.67 16.91 9.05
N SER A 66 12.73 17.23 10.35
CA SER A 66 13.90 16.99 11.20
C SER A 66 14.23 15.51 11.43
N LYS A 67 13.27 14.62 11.21
CA LYS A 67 13.39 13.16 11.37
C LYS A 67 13.44 12.40 10.04
N LEU A 68 13.37 13.09 8.90
CA LEU A 68 13.28 12.44 7.60
C LEU A 68 14.50 11.56 7.31
N LYS A 69 15.71 12.02 7.66
CA LYS A 69 16.95 11.23 7.51
C LYS A 69 16.95 9.95 8.36
N GLU A 70 16.36 10.01 9.55
CA GLU A 70 16.23 8.85 10.43
C GLU A 70 15.25 7.85 9.81
N PHE A 71 14.11 8.32 9.32
CA PHE A 71 13.15 7.49 8.59
C PHE A 71 13.80 6.82 7.36
N GLU A 72 14.50 7.59 6.52
CA GLU A 72 15.20 7.08 5.34
C GLU A 72 16.23 6.00 5.70
N SER A 73 16.95 6.14 6.82
CA SER A 73 17.93 5.14 7.28
C SER A 73 17.32 3.81 7.72
N GLY A 74 16.03 3.79 8.06
CA GLY A 74 15.29 2.62 8.53
C GLY A 74 14.20 2.14 7.57
N VAL A 75 14.10 2.74 6.39
CA VAL A 75 12.92 2.59 5.51
C VAL A 75 12.69 1.16 5.04
N GLU A 76 13.74 0.41 4.72
CA GLU A 76 13.63 -0.98 4.25
C GLU A 76 12.95 -1.88 5.30
N LYS A 77 13.42 -1.83 6.54
CA LYS A 77 12.83 -2.59 7.66
C LYS A 77 11.40 -2.17 7.97
N TYR A 78 11.11 -0.87 7.82
CA TYR A 78 9.76 -0.37 8.01
C TYR A 78 8.81 -0.91 6.93
N ILE A 79 9.23 -0.91 5.66
CA ILE A 79 8.46 -1.48 4.54
C ILE A 79 8.21 -2.97 4.77
N GLU A 80 9.23 -3.75 5.15
CA GLU A 80 9.07 -5.17 5.50
C GLU A 80 8.03 -5.36 6.60
N SER A 81 8.11 -4.58 7.67
CA SER A 81 7.17 -4.64 8.80
C SER A 81 5.73 -4.32 8.38
N VAL A 82 5.53 -3.38 7.45
CA VAL A 82 4.20 -3.04 6.92
C VAL A 82 3.66 -4.19 6.06
N VAL A 83 4.50 -4.79 5.22
CA VAL A 83 4.11 -5.96 4.42
C VAL A 83 3.73 -7.14 5.30
N ASP A 84 4.55 -7.45 6.31
CA ASP A 84 4.27 -8.51 7.28
C ASP A 84 2.95 -8.27 8.02
N LEU A 85 2.69 -7.02 8.43
CA LEU A 85 1.44 -6.65 9.09
C LEU A 85 0.22 -6.90 8.19
N VAL A 86 0.29 -6.48 6.92
CA VAL A 86 -0.81 -6.67 5.97
C VAL A 86 -1.03 -8.15 5.69
N LEU A 87 0.03 -8.91 5.41
CA LEU A 87 -0.06 -10.36 5.16
C LEU A 87 -0.58 -11.12 6.37
N ALA A 88 -0.17 -10.76 7.59
CA ALA A 88 -0.72 -11.33 8.82
C ALA A 88 -2.23 -11.06 8.93
N GLY A 89 -2.67 -9.85 8.61
CA GLY A 89 -4.09 -9.48 8.60
C GLY A 89 -4.92 -10.30 7.60
N LEU A 90 -4.37 -10.64 6.43
CA LEU A 90 -5.04 -11.49 5.45
C LEU A 90 -5.27 -12.93 5.93
N ASN A 91 -4.43 -13.42 6.85
CA ASN A 91 -4.57 -14.75 7.44
C ASN A 91 -5.55 -14.79 8.63
N CYS A 92 -5.95 -13.63 9.16
CA CYS A 92 -6.92 -13.52 10.23
C CYS A 92 -8.34 -13.70 9.69
N HIS A 93 -8.96 -14.84 9.96
CA HIS A 93 -10.39 -15.03 9.70
C HIS A 93 -11.18 -14.29 10.78
N SER A 94 -11.97 -13.28 10.44
CA SER A 94 -12.97 -12.77 11.39
C SER A 94 -14.04 -13.84 11.54
N ASN A 95 -14.11 -14.47 12.71
CA ASN A 95 -15.19 -15.40 13.04
C ASN A 95 -16.49 -14.59 13.29
N SER A 96 -17.02 -13.97 12.25
CA SER A 96 -18.27 -13.21 12.28
C SER A 96 -19.41 -14.05 11.73
N ALA A 97 -19.51 -15.29 12.23
CA ALA A 97 -20.64 -16.20 12.06
C ALA A 97 -21.26 -16.59 13.42
N ASP A 98 -21.20 -15.70 14.41
CA ASP A 98 -22.00 -15.79 15.63
C ASP A 98 -22.80 -14.48 15.80
N LYS A 99 -23.98 -14.42 15.17
CA LYS A 99 -25.18 -13.69 15.61
C LYS A 99 -26.37 -13.98 14.72
#